data_AF-A0A4P6X2X2-F1
#
_entry.id   AF-A0A4P6X2X2-F1
#
_cell.length_a   1.000
_cell.length_b   1.000
_cell.length_c   1.000
_cell.angle_alpha   90.00
_cell.angle_beta   90.00
_cell.angle_gamma   90.00
#
_symmetry.space_group_name_H-M   'P 1'
#
loop_
_entity.id
_entity.type
_entity.pdbx_description
1 polymer ?
#
loop_
_entity_poly.entity_id
_entity_poly.type
_entity_poly.pdbx_seq_one_letter_code
_entity_poly.pdbx_strand_id
1 'polypeptide(L)'
;MTTWIHEHGHLVARNDAGGVLVKLPADRAFSPLADLLNACPDLSRLLLAGYGCGEQKKGPKPQGHTRPSSAMEVTFSAVMMK
;
A
#
# COMPACT_ATOMS: atom_id res chain seq x y z
N MET A 1 -16.69 2.93 -8.90
CA MET A 1 -15.76 3.20 -10.02
C MET A 1 -14.77 4.27 -9.57
N THR A 2 -13.54 4.31 -10.09
CA THR A 2 -12.54 5.33 -9.70
C THR A 2 -12.37 6.33 -10.83
N THR A 3 -12.57 7.61 -10.52
CA THR A 3 -12.47 8.70 -11.49
C THR A 3 -11.26 9.56 -11.18
N TRP A 4 -10.44 9.81 -12.19
CA TRP A 4 -9.28 10.69 -12.12
C TRP A 4 -9.61 12.07 -12.69
N ILE A 5 -9.33 13.12 -11.93
CA ILE A 5 -9.56 14.50 -12.32
C ILE A 5 -8.30 15.35 -12.05
N HIS A 6 -8.08 16.36 -12.89
CA HIS A 6 -7.07 17.38 -12.60
C HIS A 6 -7.71 18.56 -11.88
N GLU A 7 -7.20 18.88 -10.70
CA GLU A 7 -7.73 19.95 -9.85
C GLU A 7 -6.57 20.70 -9.18
N HIS A 8 -6.51 22.02 -9.35
CA HIS A 8 -5.53 22.89 -8.68
C HIS A 8 -4.05 22.41 -8.80
N GLY A 9 -3.64 21.91 -9.97
CA GLY A 9 -2.27 21.40 -10.18
C GLY A 9 -2.02 20.02 -9.55
N HIS A 10 -3.09 19.27 -9.31
CA HIS A 10 -3.01 17.91 -8.77
C HIS A 10 -3.88 16.97 -9.57
N LEU A 11 -3.42 15.75 -9.73
CA LEU A 11 -4.19 14.64 -10.25
C LEU A 11 -4.82 13.90 -9.07
N VAL A 12 -6.14 13.94 -8.99
CA VAL A 12 -6.93 13.43 -7.88
C VAL A 12 -7.73 12.22 -8.35
N ALA A 13 -7.55 11.08 -7.70
CA ALA A 13 -8.45 9.94 -7.84
C ALA A 13 -9.59 10.05 -6.82
N ARG A 14 -10.83 9.89 -7.27
CA ARG A 14 -12.02 9.83 -6.42
C ARG A 14 -12.75 8.51 -6.60
N ASN A 15 -13.32 8.01 -5.51
CA ASN A 15 -14.25 6.88 -5.56
C ASN A 15 -15.67 7.37 -5.96
N ASP A 16 -16.58 6.40 -6.13
CA ASP A 16 -17.99 6.64 -6.50
C ASP A 16 -18.74 7.52 -5.48
N ALA A 17 -18.33 7.47 -4.21
CA ALA A 17 -18.90 8.29 -3.13
C ALA A 17 -18.32 9.72 -3.09
N GLY A 18 -17.47 10.10 -4.06
CA GLY A 18 -16.79 11.40 -4.10
C GLY A 18 -15.61 11.53 -3.15
N GLY A 19 -15.26 10.45 -2.42
CA GLY A 19 -14.11 10.41 -1.53
C GLY A 19 -12.80 10.39 -2.31
N VAL A 20 -11.85 11.24 -1.91
CA VAL A 20 -10.51 11.27 -2.49
C VAL A 20 -9.73 10.03 -2.05
N LEU A 21 -9.30 9.22 -3.02
CA LEU A 21 -8.47 8.05 -2.80
C LEU A 21 -6.99 8.45 -2.78
N VAL A 22 -6.53 9.17 -3.80
CA VAL A 22 -5.16 9.66 -3.88
C VAL A 22 -5.11 11.03 -4.52
N LYS A 23 -4.13 11.85 -4.09
CA LYS A 23 -3.85 13.17 -4.65
C LYS A 23 -2.37 13.24 -4.98
N LEU A 24 -2.07 13.41 -6.26
CA LEU A 24 -0.71 13.46 -6.78
C LEU A 24 -0.41 14.87 -7.30
N PRO A 25 0.77 15.45 -7.01
CA PRO A 25 1.18 16.69 -7.66
C PRO A 25 1.33 16.41 -9.16
N ALA A 26 0.62 17.18 -9.99
CA ALA A 26 0.59 16.93 -11.42
C ALA A 26 0.48 18.25 -12.18
N ASP A 27 1.46 18.51 -13.04
CA ASP A 27 1.43 19.68 -13.92
C ASP A 27 0.28 19.59 -14.95
N ARG A 28 -0.08 20.69 -15.61
CA ARG A 28 -1.14 20.69 -16.64
C ARG A 28 -0.86 19.70 -17.78
N ALA A 29 0.41 19.39 -18.03
CA ALA A 29 0.80 18.37 -19.02
C ALA A 29 0.27 16.96 -18.70
N PHE A 30 -0.20 16.71 -17.47
CA PHE A 30 -0.73 15.42 -17.02
C PHE A 30 -2.25 15.27 -17.20
N SER A 31 -2.96 16.27 -17.74
CA SER A 31 -4.38 16.13 -18.07
C SER A 31 -4.70 14.93 -18.98
N PRO A 32 -3.89 14.59 -20.01
CA PRO A 32 -4.10 13.37 -20.80
C PRO A 32 -3.89 12.08 -20.01
N LEU A 33 -3.08 12.12 -18.94
CA LEU A 33 -2.88 10.97 -18.08
C LEU A 33 -4.15 10.65 -17.27
N ALA A 34 -4.90 11.66 -16.85
CA ALA A 34 -6.19 11.48 -16.17
C ALA A 34 -7.18 10.76 -17.10
N ASP A 35 -7.26 11.20 -18.36
CA ASP A 35 -8.12 10.60 -19.37
C ASP A 35 -7.72 9.14 -19.65
N LEU A 36 -6.43 8.87 -19.81
CA LEU A 36 -5.89 7.52 -19.98
C LEU A 36 -6.20 6.60 -18.79
N LEU A 37 -6.07 7.10 -17.55
CA LEU A 37 -6.40 6.32 -16.35
C LEU A 37 -7.90 6.05 -16.22
N ASN A 38 -8.75 6.96 -16.71
CA ASN A 38 -10.19 6.74 -16.79
C ASN A 38 -10.56 5.75 -17.90
N ALA A 39 -9.85 5.78 -19.04
CA ALA A 39 -10.04 4.84 -20.15
C ALA A 39 -9.51 3.43 -19.84
N CYS A 40 -8.45 3.32 -19.04
CA CYS A 40 -7.84 2.05 -18.64
C CYS A 40 -7.99 1.79 -17.13
N PRO A 41 -9.09 1.13 -16.69
CA PRO A 41 -9.37 0.88 -15.27
C PRO A 41 -8.32 -0.02 -14.60
N ASP A 42 -7.67 -0.94 -15.31
CA ASP A 42 -6.58 -1.76 -14.76
C ASP A 42 -5.34 -0.93 -14.41
N LEU A 43 -5.03 0.10 -15.21
CA LEU A 43 -3.90 0.98 -15.00
C LEU A 43 -4.16 1.90 -13.79
N SER A 44 -5.39 2.39 -13.67
CA SER A 44 -5.90 3.07 -12.48
C SER A 44 -5.76 2.22 -11.22
N ARG A 45 -6.17 0.94 -11.26
CA ARG A 45 -6.01 0.01 -10.12
C ARG A 45 -4.55 -0.26 -9.78
N LEU A 46 -3.68 -0.44 -10.77
CA LEU A 46 -2.26 -0.67 -10.55
C LEU A 46 -1.61 0.54 -9.85
N LEU A 47 -1.94 1.74 -10.31
CA LEU A 47 -1.43 2.97 -9.73
C LEU A 47 -1.94 3.15 -8.30
N LEU A 48 -3.24 2.96 -8.07
CA LEU A 48 -3.81 2.97 -6.72
C LEU A 48 -3.18 1.90 -5.80
N ALA A 49 -2.90 0.70 -6.31
CA ALA A 49 -2.22 -0.35 -5.55
C ALA A 49 -0.79 0.04 -5.15
N GLY A 50 -0.04 0.70 -6.04
CA GLY A 50 1.29 1.25 -5.73
C GLY A 50 1.27 2.33 -4.64
N TYR A 51 0.17 3.08 -4.53
CA TYR A 51 -0.07 4.07 -3.47
C TYR A 51 -0.83 3.50 -2.25
N GLY A 52 -1.06 2.17 -2.18
CA GLY A 52 -1.77 1.53 -1.07
C GLY A 52 -3.28 1.80 -1.01
N CYS A 53 -3.86 2.37 -2.06
CA CYS A 53 -5.30 2.63 -2.23
C CYS A 53 -6.02 1.59 -3.09
N GLY A 54 -5.29 0.64 -3.69
CA GLY A 54 -5.87 -0.56 -4.28
C GLY A 54 -6.42 -1.45 -3.17
N GLU A 55 -7.61 -2.01 -3.37
CA GLU A 55 -8.34 -2.85 -2.41
C GLU A 55 -7.40 -3.55 -1.43
N GLN A 56 -7.59 -3.26 -0.14
CA GLN A 56 -6.99 -4.03 0.93
C GLN A 56 -7.38 -5.50 0.77
N LYS A 57 -6.58 -6.27 0.04
CA LYS A 57 -6.18 -7.54 0.63
C LYS A 57 -5.39 -7.12 1.85
N LYS A 58 -5.98 -7.34 3.04
CA LYS A 58 -5.26 -7.48 4.29
C LYS A 58 -4.06 -8.40 4.06
N GLY A 59 -2.95 -7.86 3.60
CA GLY A 59 -1.65 -8.44 3.86
C GLY A 59 -1.47 -8.34 5.37
N PRO A 60 -1.11 -9.43 6.07
CA PRO A 60 -0.88 -9.35 7.50
C PRO A 60 0.16 -8.25 7.74
N LYS A 61 -0.19 -7.37 8.68
CA LYS A 61 0.66 -6.40 9.38
C LYS A 61 2.12 -6.87 9.35
N PRO A 62 3.10 -6.04 8.93
CA PRO A 62 4.50 -6.41 9.10
C PRO A 62 4.72 -6.63 10.59
N GLN A 63 4.81 -7.91 10.98
CA GLN A 63 5.24 -8.28 12.31
C GLN A 63 6.64 -7.71 12.44
N GLY A 64 6.79 -6.80 13.40
CA GLY A 64 8.08 -6.32 13.82
C GLY A 64 9.02 -7.50 13.95
N HIS A 65 10.19 -7.35 13.36
CA HIS A 65 11.29 -8.25 13.55
C HIS A 65 11.75 -8.11 15.01
N THR A 66 10.99 -8.69 15.94
CA THR A 66 11.43 -8.89 17.31
C THR A 66 12.13 -10.23 17.36
N ARG A 67 13.44 -10.19 17.20
CA ARG A 67 14.33 -11.19 17.78
C ARG A 67 15.44 -10.43 18.50
N PRO A 68 16.03 -10.92 19.59
CA PRO A 68 15.76 -12.18 20.30
C PRO A 68 15.61 -11.97 21.83
N SER A 69 14.85 -12.81 22.54
CA SER A 69 15.30 -13.26 23.86
C SER A 69 14.44 -14.39 24.40
N SER A 70 15.13 -15.43 24.89
CA SER A 70 14.65 -16.43 25.83
C SER A 70 13.88 -17.63 25.28
N ALA A 71 14.18 -18.77 25.90
CA ALA A 71 13.60 -20.11 25.74
C ALA A 71 14.02 -20.90 24.48
N MET A 72 15.31 -21.24 24.38
CA MET A 72 15.65 -22.59 23.95
C MET A 72 15.99 -23.38 25.21
N GLU A 73 15.00 -24.11 25.73
CA GLU A 73 15.26 -25.21 26.64
C GLU A 73 16.25 -26.16 25.96
N VAL A 74 17.41 -26.33 26.57
CA VAL A 74 18.28 -27.48 26.28
C VAL A 74 18.58 -28.12 27.63
N THR A 75 17.75 -29.08 27.97
CA THR A 75 18.01 -30.04 29.05
C THR A 75 19.28 -30.81 28.70
N PHE A 76 20.32 -30.66 29.52
CA PHE A 76 21.40 -31.64 29.60
C PHE A 76 21.65 -31.98 31.08
N SER A 77 21.26 -33.19 31.43
CA SER A 77 21.60 -33.86 32.70
C SER A 77 23.07 -34.31 32.70
N ALA A 78 23.55 -34.65 33.90
CA ALA A 78 24.77 -35.44 34.22
C ALA A 78 26.08 -34.62 34.33
N VAL A 79 27.01 -34.88 35.25
CA VAL A 79 27.13 -35.75 36.43
C VAL A 79 28.43 -35.35 37.16
N MET A 80 28.48 -35.56 38.47
CA MET A 80 29.63 -35.69 39.40
C MET A 80 31.05 -35.25 38.96
N MET A 81 31.76 -34.54 39.84
CA MET A 81 32.77 -35.12 40.77
C MET A 81 33.46 -34.02 41.58
N LYS A 82 33.74 -34.34 42.84
CA LYS A 82 34.56 -33.60 43.79
C LYS A 82 35.92 -34.28 43.88
#